data_AF-A0A2V5HK32-F1
#
_entry.id   AF-A0A2V5HK32-F1
#
_cell.length_a   1.000
_cell.length_b   1.000
_cell.length_c   1.000
_cell.angle_alpha   90.00
_cell.angle_beta   90.00
_cell.angle_gamma   90.00
#
_symmetry.space_group_name_H-M   'P 1'
#
loop_
_entity.id
_entity.type
_entity.pdbx_description
1 polymer ?
#
loop_
_entity_poly.entity_id
_entity_poly.type
_entity_poly.pdbx_seq_one_letter_code
_entity_poly.pdbx_strand_id
1 'polypeptide(L)'
;MDPCNINIIRQITCYDLSAIFEVDLNGHKYALKVFHDNGDSGYTEKGRDLNRFRRELDAYKKLLTSGVCARGFPRPRAILLEYFPYAESLNCVDYSDAHLPQAIEGMHEIHRAGVHHQDIYPKNLLLVRGNPGRLVWIDFDVATTFTNFGPKQLARCDYEIALVKGLAEGMRDDQAEGLPPNTKFC
;
A
#
# COMPACT_ATOMS: atom_id res chain seq x y z
N MET A 1 11.31 0.17 22.61
CA MET A 1 12.14 0.73 21.53
C MET A 1 12.31 2.19 21.87
N ASP A 2 13.53 2.71 21.94
CA ASP A 2 13.75 4.12 22.26
C ASP A 2 13.66 4.94 20.96
N PRO A 3 12.69 5.87 20.82
CA PRO A 3 12.58 6.73 19.65
C PRO A 3 13.85 7.55 19.39
N CYS A 4 14.67 7.80 20.42
CA CYS A 4 15.93 8.55 20.30
C CYS A 4 16.98 7.87 19.41
N ASN A 5 16.83 6.59 19.08
CA ASN A 5 17.76 5.86 18.22
C ASN A 5 17.41 5.91 16.72
N ILE A 6 16.34 6.62 16.35
CA ILE A 6 15.96 6.80 14.94
C ILE A 6 16.75 7.97 14.37
N ASN A 7 17.56 7.71 13.36
CA ASN A 7 18.28 8.74 12.62
C ASN A 7 17.58 8.98 11.27
N ILE A 8 17.10 10.20 11.04
CA ILE A 8 16.53 10.58 9.74
C ILE A 8 17.67 10.74 8.74
N ILE A 9 17.66 9.95 7.67
CA ILE A 9 18.66 10.01 6.59
C ILE A 9 18.25 11.09 5.59
N ARG A 10 17.02 11.01 5.07
CA ARG A 10 16.46 11.97 4.12
C ARG A 10 14.94 11.90 4.05
N GLN A 11 14.32 12.94 3.52
CA GLN A 11 12.92 12.90 3.10
C GLN A 11 12.81 12.22 1.73
N ILE A 12 11.91 11.25 1.62
CA ILE A 12 11.57 10.55 0.36
C ILE A 12 10.49 11.35 -0.36
N THR A 13 9.39 11.65 0.33
CA THR A 13 8.26 12.46 -0.19
C THR A 13 7.62 13.27 0.92
N CYS A 14 6.95 14.36 0.56
CA CYS A 14 6.07 15.11 1.45
C CYS A 14 4.82 15.50 0.66
N TYR A 15 3.68 15.18 1.25
CA TYR A 15 2.34 15.54 0.79
C TYR A 15 1.64 16.33 1.89
N ASP A 16 0.52 16.97 1.55
CA ASP A 16 -0.23 17.85 2.46
C ASP A 16 -0.60 17.18 3.80
N LEU A 17 -0.79 15.85 3.79
CA LEU A 17 -1.28 15.08 4.94
C LEU A 17 -0.26 14.13 5.55
N SER A 18 0.87 13.87 4.88
CA SER A 18 1.92 12.98 5.39
C SER A 18 3.26 13.21 4.70
N ALA A 19 4.33 12.85 5.40
CA ALA A 19 5.67 12.81 4.87
C ALA A 19 6.29 11.41 5.08
N ILE A 20 7.09 10.96 4.12
CA ILE A 20 7.81 9.69 4.19
C ILE A 20 9.30 10.01 4.25
N PHE A 21 9.99 9.43 5.23
CA PHE A 21 11.42 9.59 5.46
C PHE A 21 12.14 8.25 5.32
N GLU A 22 13.34 8.26 4.75
CA GLU A 22 14.30 7.18 4.92
C GLU A 22 14.97 7.37 6.29
N VAL A 23 14.93 6.35 7.15
CA VAL A 23 15.52 6.40 8.49
C VAL A 23 16.42 5.19 8.74
N ASP A 24 17.48 5.40 9.51
CA ASP A 24 18.27 4.33 10.12
C ASP A 24 17.78 4.06 11.54
N LEU A 25 17.60 2.79 11.87
CA LEU A 25 17.36 2.33 13.22
C LEU A 25 18.24 1.12 13.48
N ASN A 26 19.25 1.30 14.35
CA ASN A 26 20.23 0.27 14.70
C ASN A 26 20.92 -0.34 13.46
N GLY A 27 21.34 0.49 12.50
CA GLY A 27 22.05 0.04 11.29
C GLY A 27 21.16 -0.60 10.22
N HIS A 28 19.84 -0.57 10.40
CA HIS A 28 18.86 -1.07 9.43
C HIS A 28 18.03 0.09 8.89
N LYS A 29 17.84 0.11 7.57
CA LYS A 29 17.07 1.15 6.88
C LYS A 29 15.58 0.84 6.86
N TYR A 30 14.78 1.88 7.07
CA TYR A 30 13.32 1.80 7.07
C TYR A 30 12.70 3.04 6.40
N ALA A 31 11.45 2.91 5.96
CA ALA A 31 10.62 4.04 5.57
C ALA A 31 9.74 4.44 6.75
N LEU A 32 9.85 5.67 7.24
CA LEU A 32 9.01 6.22 8.30
C LEU A 32 7.94 7.11 7.67
N LYS A 33 6.67 6.70 7.74
CA LYS A 33 5.53 7.55 7.35
C LYS A 33 5.03 8.31 8.57
N VAL A 34 5.07 9.64 8.49
CA VAL A 34 4.60 10.56 9.52
C VAL A 34 3.36 11.27 8.98
N PHE A 35 2.29 11.28 9.76
CA PHE A 35 1.06 11.98 9.41
C PHE A 35 1.04 13.35 10.08
N HIS A 36 0.60 14.37 9.36
CA HIS A 36 0.36 15.67 9.96
C HIS A 36 -0.86 15.58 10.88
N ASP A 37 -0.73 16.06 12.11
CA ASP A 37 -1.84 16.12 13.05
C ASP A 37 -2.78 17.26 12.68
N ASN A 38 -3.91 16.89 12.08
CA ASN A 38 -4.98 17.81 11.70
C ASN A 38 -6.18 17.70 12.66
N GLY A 39 -6.00 17.09 13.84
CA GLY A 39 -7.07 16.74 14.76
C GLY A 39 -7.82 15.45 14.40
N ASP A 40 -8.69 14.98 15.29
CA ASP A 40 -9.47 13.76 15.08
C ASP A 40 -10.68 14.03 14.18
N SER A 41 -10.67 13.47 12.98
CA SER A 41 -11.77 13.55 12.02
C SER A 41 -12.99 12.70 12.42
N GLY A 42 -12.88 11.87 13.46
CA GLY A 42 -13.97 11.05 13.98
C GLY A 42 -14.38 9.92 13.03
N TYR A 43 -15.68 9.61 13.02
CA TYR A 43 -16.28 8.51 12.27
C TYR A 43 -17.45 9.01 11.43
N THR A 44 -17.69 8.38 10.29
CA THR A 44 -18.95 8.54 9.55
C THR A 44 -20.11 7.92 10.34
N GLU A 45 -21.35 8.30 10.01
CA GLU A 45 -22.57 7.68 10.57
C GLU A 45 -22.60 6.15 10.41
N LYS A 46 -21.95 5.63 9.36
CA LYS A 46 -21.86 4.18 9.07
C LYS A 46 -20.69 3.50 9.80
N GLY A 47 -20.04 4.20 10.73
CA GLY A 47 -18.94 3.67 11.55
C GLY A 47 -17.57 3.61 10.85
N ARG A 48 -17.43 4.14 9.63
CA ARG A 48 -16.11 4.25 8.97
C ARG A 48 -15.27 5.32 9.67
N ASP A 49 -14.09 4.94 10.14
CA ASP A 49 -13.08 5.87 10.66
C ASP A 49 -12.62 6.84 9.57
N LEU A 50 -12.53 8.13 9.91
CA LEU A 50 -12.07 9.19 9.02
C LEU A 50 -10.60 9.57 9.28
N ASN A 51 -10.00 9.09 10.36
CA ASN A 51 -8.60 9.34 10.68
C ASN A 51 -7.68 8.43 9.85
N ARG A 52 -6.95 9.02 8.89
CA ARG A 52 -6.05 8.30 7.97
C ARG A 52 -4.98 7.47 8.68
N PHE A 53 -4.38 8.02 9.74
CA PHE A 53 -3.37 7.31 10.52
C PHE A 53 -3.96 6.06 11.19
N ARG A 54 -5.13 6.17 11.86
CA ARG A 54 -5.79 5.02 12.50
C ARG A 54 -6.12 3.93 11.49
N ARG A 55 -6.61 4.32 10.30
CA ARG A 55 -6.96 3.38 9.23
C ARG A 55 -5.76 2.61 8.70
N GLU A 56 -4.67 3.32 8.41
CA GLU A 56 -3.44 2.68 7.93
C GLU A 56 -2.83 1.78 9.01
N LEU A 57 -2.80 2.26 10.25
CA LEU A 57 -2.33 1.50 11.41
C LEU A 57 -3.14 0.21 11.60
N ASP A 58 -4.47 0.28 11.55
CA ASP A 58 -5.33 -0.87 11.77
C ASP A 58 -5.29 -1.87 10.61
N ALA A 59 -5.14 -1.39 9.38
CA ALA A 59 -4.87 -2.25 8.23
C ALA A 59 -3.55 -3.01 8.42
N TYR A 60 -2.46 -2.33 8.78
CA TYR A 60 -1.18 -3.01 9.02
C TYR A 60 -1.21 -3.96 10.22
N LYS A 61 -1.95 -3.63 11.30
CA LYS A 61 -2.17 -4.58 12.40
C LYS A 61 -2.88 -5.84 11.92
N LYS A 62 -3.93 -5.72 11.10
CA LYS A 62 -4.65 -6.87 10.51
C LYS A 62 -3.72 -7.75 9.68
N LEU A 63 -2.97 -7.15 8.76
CA LEU A 63 -1.98 -7.84 7.92
C LEU A 63 -0.90 -8.56 8.75
N LEU A 64 -0.44 -7.94 9.85
CA LEU A 64 0.53 -8.56 10.75
C LEU A 64 -0.08 -9.76 11.47
N THR A 65 -1.27 -9.61 12.04
CA THR A 65 -1.94 -10.69 12.79
C THR A 65 -2.36 -11.87 11.92
N SER A 66 -2.59 -11.66 10.63
CA SER A 66 -2.93 -12.72 9.67
C SER A 66 -1.70 -13.43 9.09
N GLY A 67 -0.48 -13.01 9.44
CA GLY A 67 0.77 -13.62 8.97
C GLY A 67 1.17 -13.22 7.54
N VAL A 68 0.45 -12.28 6.92
CA VAL A 68 0.65 -11.83 5.53
C VAL A 68 1.96 -11.04 5.36
N CYS A 69 2.45 -10.38 6.41
CA CYS A 69 3.70 -9.60 6.38
C CYS A 69 4.97 -10.38 5.99
N ALA A 70 4.98 -11.70 6.03
CA ALA A 70 6.14 -12.49 5.57
C ALA A 70 6.27 -12.57 4.04
N ARG A 71 5.28 -12.09 3.28
CA ARG A 71 5.17 -12.28 1.82
C ARG A 71 5.15 -10.98 1.01
N GLY A 72 5.46 -9.85 1.64
CA GLY A 72 5.57 -8.56 0.94
C GLY A 72 4.93 -7.38 1.65
N PHE A 73 4.36 -7.55 2.85
CA PHE A 73 3.72 -6.46 3.58
C PHE A 73 4.57 -6.01 4.80
N PRO A 74 4.81 -4.71 5.00
CA PRO A 74 5.67 -4.21 6.06
C PRO A 74 5.08 -4.43 7.47
N ARG A 75 5.95 -4.55 8.50
CA ARG A 75 5.57 -4.77 9.92
C ARG A 75 5.64 -3.46 10.74
N PRO A 76 4.56 -2.97 11.37
CA PRO A 76 4.60 -1.71 12.14
C PRO A 76 5.00 -1.88 13.62
N ARG A 77 5.67 -0.85 14.16
CA ARG A 77 5.85 -0.58 15.62
C ARG A 77 5.76 0.93 15.97
N ALA A 78 6.15 1.80 15.04
CA ALA A 78 5.41 3.00 14.58
C ALA A 78 4.94 2.68 13.13
N ILE A 79 4.42 3.58 12.28
CA ILE A 79 4.33 3.24 10.83
C ILE A 79 5.74 3.35 10.22
N LEU A 80 6.59 2.44 10.69
CA LEU A 80 7.91 2.12 10.20
C LEU A 80 7.71 0.96 9.24
N LEU A 81 7.83 1.25 7.96
CA LEU A 81 7.67 0.30 6.88
C LEU A 81 9.04 -0.21 6.46
N GLU A 82 9.08 -1.43 5.92
CA GLU A 82 10.26 -1.96 5.27
C GLU A 82 10.66 -1.02 4.12
N TYR A 83 11.94 -0.64 4.07
CA TYR A 83 12.46 0.20 2.99
C TYR A 83 12.93 -0.68 1.83
N PHE A 84 12.38 -0.44 0.65
CA PHE A 84 12.82 -1.08 -0.59
C PHE A 84 13.73 -0.14 -1.37
N PRO A 85 15.06 -0.33 -1.32
CA PRO A 85 15.97 0.49 -2.11
C PRO A 85 15.67 0.27 -3.59
N TYR A 86 15.56 1.38 -4.35
CA TYR A 86 15.29 1.37 -5.79
C TYR A 86 13.92 0.81 -6.21
N ALA A 87 12.96 0.69 -5.29
CA ALA A 87 11.58 0.39 -5.67
C ALA A 87 10.93 1.58 -6.35
N GLU A 88 10.16 1.30 -7.39
CA GLU A 88 9.46 2.28 -8.20
C GLU A 88 7.96 1.99 -8.15
N SER A 89 7.13 3.02 -8.18
CA SER A 89 5.70 2.82 -8.41
C SER A 89 5.50 2.16 -9.77
N LEU A 90 4.65 1.13 -9.80
CA LEU A 90 4.29 0.44 -11.02
C LEU A 90 3.62 1.43 -11.97
N ASN A 91 4.06 1.40 -13.22
CA ASN A 91 3.56 2.23 -14.31
C ASN A 91 3.55 1.39 -15.60
N CYS A 92 2.97 1.91 -16.68
CA CYS A 92 2.83 1.21 -17.95
C CYS A 92 4.17 0.85 -18.63
N VAL A 93 5.25 1.61 -18.40
CA VAL A 93 6.56 1.39 -19.04
C VAL A 93 7.26 0.17 -18.43
N ASP A 94 7.13 0.01 -17.12
CA ASP A 94 7.72 -1.12 -16.37
C ASP A 94 6.74 -2.29 -16.18
N TYR A 95 5.51 -2.17 -16.68
CA TYR A 95 4.50 -3.22 -16.57
C TYR A 95 4.84 -4.43 -17.46
N SER A 96 4.42 -5.61 -16.98
CA SER A 96 4.53 -6.88 -17.69
C SER A 96 3.39 -7.77 -17.22
N ASP A 97 2.84 -8.61 -18.08
CA ASP A 97 1.78 -9.54 -17.70
C ASP A 97 2.21 -10.54 -16.63
N ALA A 98 3.52 -10.73 -16.43
CA ALA A 98 4.06 -11.50 -15.31
C ALA A 98 3.76 -10.87 -13.93
N HIS A 99 3.45 -9.58 -13.87
CA HIS A 99 3.14 -8.84 -12.65
C HIS A 99 1.68 -9.01 -12.20
N LEU A 100 0.74 -9.16 -13.14
CA LEU A 100 -0.69 -9.24 -12.81
C LEU A 100 -1.04 -10.36 -11.81
N PRO A 101 -0.52 -11.60 -11.94
CA PRO A 101 -0.75 -12.64 -10.93
C PRO A 101 -0.28 -12.24 -9.53
N GLN A 102 0.86 -11.55 -9.40
CA GLN A 102 1.34 -11.08 -8.10
C GLN A 102 0.43 -9.99 -7.50
N ALA A 103 -0.04 -9.04 -8.32
CA ALA A 103 -0.95 -7.99 -7.87
C ALA A 103 -2.29 -8.57 -7.36
N ILE A 104 -2.85 -9.54 -8.11
CA ILE A 104 -4.09 -10.25 -7.74
C ILE A 104 -3.90 -11.05 -6.45
N GLU A 105 -2.82 -11.84 -6.34
CA GLU A 105 -2.56 -12.63 -5.14
C GLU A 105 -2.35 -11.73 -3.90
N GLY A 106 -1.60 -10.63 -4.06
CA GLY A 106 -1.45 -9.64 -2.99
C GLY A 106 -2.78 -9.04 -2.54
N MET A 107 -3.70 -8.76 -3.47
CA MET A 107 -5.03 -8.27 -3.14
C MET A 107 -5.88 -9.35 -2.44
N HIS A 108 -5.79 -10.61 -2.87
CA HIS A 108 -6.40 -11.72 -2.14
C HIS A 108 -5.86 -11.86 -0.71
N GLU A 109 -4.57 -11.64 -0.48
CA GLU A 109 -3.99 -11.63 0.86
C GLU A 109 -4.54 -10.50 1.74
N ILE A 110 -4.71 -9.30 1.16
CA ILE A 110 -5.37 -8.16 1.83
C ILE A 110 -6.80 -8.52 2.22
N HIS A 111 -7.58 -9.10 1.31
CA HIS A 111 -8.97 -9.52 1.57
C HIS A 111 -9.03 -10.62 2.62
N ARG A 112 -8.15 -11.63 2.55
CA ARG A 112 -8.05 -12.71 3.55
C ARG A 112 -7.72 -12.18 4.94
N ALA A 113 -7.01 -11.06 5.04
CA ALA A 113 -6.74 -10.37 6.31
C ALA A 113 -7.93 -9.55 6.84
N GLY A 114 -9.06 -9.50 6.12
CA GLY A 114 -10.24 -8.74 6.50
C GLY A 114 -10.12 -7.24 6.18
N VAL A 115 -9.34 -6.88 5.16
CA VAL A 115 -9.09 -5.49 4.76
C VAL A 115 -9.66 -5.25 3.36
N HIS A 116 -10.34 -4.13 3.14
CA HIS A 116 -10.53 -3.56 1.80
C HIS A 116 -9.54 -2.41 1.64
N HIS A 117 -8.79 -2.38 0.54
CA HIS A 117 -7.76 -1.36 0.32
C HIS A 117 -8.37 -0.01 -0.06
N GLN A 118 -9.44 -0.01 -0.86
CA GLN A 118 -10.21 1.15 -1.32
C GLN A 118 -9.48 2.14 -2.25
N ASP A 119 -8.19 1.94 -2.55
CA ASP A 119 -7.38 2.84 -3.40
C ASP A 119 -6.56 2.05 -4.42
N ILE A 120 -7.26 1.47 -5.39
CA ILE A 120 -6.69 0.57 -6.38
C ILE A 120 -6.12 1.41 -7.54
N TYR A 121 -4.87 1.86 -7.41
CA TYR A 121 -4.14 2.62 -8.42
C TYR A 121 -2.70 2.09 -8.60
N PRO A 122 -2.09 2.23 -9.80
CA PRO A 122 -0.73 1.74 -10.05
C PRO A 122 0.32 2.34 -9.11
N LYS A 123 0.17 3.62 -8.74
CA LYS A 123 1.05 4.29 -7.78
C LYS A 123 1.15 3.60 -6.40
N ASN A 124 0.11 2.84 -6.01
CA ASN A 124 0.04 2.12 -4.75
C ASN A 124 0.58 0.68 -4.84
N LEU A 125 1.14 0.31 -6.00
CA LEU A 125 1.90 -0.90 -6.23
C LEU A 125 3.38 -0.52 -6.40
N LEU A 126 4.24 -0.99 -5.51
CA LEU A 126 5.69 -0.84 -5.69
C LEU A 126 6.27 -2.06 -6.38
N LEU A 127 6.99 -1.83 -7.47
CA LEU A 127 7.84 -2.81 -8.12
C LEU A 127 9.22 -2.79 -7.47
N VAL A 128 9.54 -3.86 -6.76
CA VAL A 128 10.86 -4.11 -6.19
C VAL A 128 11.64 -5.01 -7.15
N ARG A 129 12.63 -4.45 -7.84
CA ARG A 129 13.47 -5.20 -8.80
C ARG A 129 14.30 -6.27 -8.07
N GLY A 130 14.40 -7.45 -8.67
CA GLY A 130 15.07 -8.62 -8.10
C GLY A 130 14.90 -9.86 -8.99
N ASN A 131 15.39 -11.02 -8.53
CA ASN A 131 15.16 -12.30 -9.21
C ASN A 131 14.62 -13.37 -8.23
N PRO A 132 13.29 -13.59 -8.18
CA PRO A 132 12.25 -12.87 -8.92
C PRO A 132 11.99 -11.47 -8.35
N GLY A 133 11.53 -10.54 -9.19
CA GLY A 133 11.01 -9.24 -8.76
C GLY A 133 9.71 -9.39 -7.97
N ARG A 134 9.41 -8.43 -7.10
CA ARG A 134 8.26 -8.47 -6.19
C ARG A 134 7.38 -7.24 -6.38
N LEU A 135 6.06 -7.45 -6.43
CA LEU A 135 5.07 -6.38 -6.26
C LEU A 135 4.60 -6.25 -4.81
N VAL A 136 4.46 -5.00 -4.34
CA VAL A 136 4.05 -4.69 -2.97
C VAL A 136 2.93 -3.67 -2.96
N TRP A 137 1.79 -4.01 -2.36
CA TRP A 137 0.71 -3.05 -2.09
C TRP A 137 1.06 -2.14 -0.91
N ILE A 138 0.90 -0.83 -1.10
CA ILE A 138 1.17 0.21 -0.11
C ILE A 138 0.00 1.19 0.00
N ASP A 139 0.06 2.08 1.00
CA ASP A 139 -0.88 3.19 1.19
C ASP A 139 -2.30 2.77 1.58
N PHE A 140 -2.44 2.32 2.83
CA PHE A 140 -3.71 1.89 3.41
C PHE A 140 -4.45 3.02 4.15
N ASP A 141 -4.10 4.28 3.88
CA ASP A 141 -4.65 5.45 4.57
C ASP A 141 -6.16 5.63 4.34
N VAL A 142 -6.66 5.06 3.24
CA VAL A 142 -8.08 4.93 2.94
C VAL A 142 -8.61 3.50 3.01
N ALA A 143 -7.94 2.58 3.69
CA ALA A 143 -8.45 1.23 3.89
C ALA A 143 -9.66 1.17 4.85
N THR A 144 -10.39 0.05 4.82
CA THR A 144 -11.40 -0.29 5.82
C THR A 144 -11.19 -1.71 6.30
N THR A 145 -11.14 -1.91 7.61
CA THR A 145 -10.92 -3.22 8.23
C THR A 145 -12.22 -3.79 8.78
N PHE A 146 -12.37 -5.10 8.70
CA PHE A 146 -13.52 -5.84 9.19
C PHE A 146 -13.08 -7.02 10.04
N THR A 147 -13.92 -7.42 10.99
CA THR A 147 -13.72 -8.68 11.74
C THR A 147 -14.12 -9.86 10.89
N ASN A 148 -15.29 -9.77 10.24
CA ASN A 148 -15.82 -10.78 9.33
C ASN A 148 -16.40 -10.09 8.10
N PHE A 149 -16.33 -10.76 6.95
CA PHE A 149 -16.98 -10.30 5.74
C PHE A 149 -18.40 -10.87 5.65
N GLY A 150 -19.38 -9.96 5.54
CA GLY A 150 -20.71 -10.30 5.08
C GLY A 150 -20.80 -10.21 3.55
N PRO A 151 -21.98 -10.48 2.96
CA PRO A 151 -22.16 -10.49 1.50
C PRO A 151 -21.74 -9.18 0.82
N LYS A 152 -21.98 -8.02 1.46
CA LYS A 152 -21.56 -6.73 0.92
C LYS A 152 -20.05 -6.55 0.90
N GLN A 153 -19.35 -7.10 1.90
CA GLN A 153 -17.89 -7.05 1.95
C GLN A 153 -17.28 -7.98 0.92
N LEU A 154 -17.82 -9.19 0.76
CA LEU A 154 -17.37 -10.13 -0.28
C LEU A 154 -17.55 -9.54 -1.69
N ALA A 155 -18.71 -8.94 -1.98
CA ALA A 155 -18.93 -8.25 -3.25
C ALA A 155 -17.95 -7.08 -3.49
N ARG A 156 -17.49 -6.41 -2.42
CA ARG A 156 -16.47 -5.37 -2.52
C ARG A 156 -15.08 -5.97 -2.80
N CYS A 157 -14.77 -7.15 -2.27
CA CYS A 157 -13.55 -7.88 -2.60
C CYS A 157 -13.51 -8.20 -4.10
N ASP A 158 -14.59 -8.76 -4.64
CA ASP A 158 -14.70 -9.07 -6.07
C ASP A 158 -14.52 -7.81 -6.93
N TYR A 159 -15.11 -6.69 -6.48
CA TYR A 159 -14.95 -5.40 -7.14
C TYR A 159 -13.50 -4.89 -7.12
N GLU A 160 -12.78 -5.00 -6.00
CA GLU A 160 -11.36 -4.62 -5.94
C GLU A 160 -10.50 -5.50 -6.86
N ILE A 161 -10.77 -6.80 -6.95
CA ILE A 161 -10.08 -7.68 -7.92
C ILE A 161 -10.39 -7.28 -9.36
N ALA A 162 -11.63 -6.91 -9.67
CA ALA A 162 -11.98 -6.40 -11.00
C ALA A 162 -11.24 -5.09 -11.33
N LEU A 163 -11.07 -4.20 -10.35
CA LEU A 163 -10.26 -2.99 -10.52
C LEU A 163 -8.79 -3.33 -10.80
N VAL A 164 -8.19 -4.29 -10.08
CA VAL A 164 -6.80 -4.72 -10.33
C VAL A 164 -6.62 -5.22 -11.77
N LYS A 165 -7.59 -6.00 -12.28
CA LYS A 165 -7.57 -6.47 -13.68
C LYS A 165 -7.71 -5.31 -14.67
N GLY A 166 -8.62 -4.37 -14.39
CA GLY A 166 -8.80 -3.17 -15.21
C GLY A 166 -7.56 -2.26 -15.24
N LEU A 167 -6.80 -2.18 -14.14
CA LEU A 167 -5.49 -1.50 -14.13
C LEU A 167 -4.52 -2.14 -15.11
N ALA A 168 -4.42 -3.48 -15.12
CA ALA A 168 -3.53 -4.19 -16.05
C ALA A 168 -3.95 -4.03 -17.51
N GLU A 169 -5.25 -3.99 -17.79
CA GLU A 169 -5.76 -3.65 -19.13
C GLU A 169 -5.35 -2.22 -19.53
N GLY A 170 -5.63 -1.23 -18.68
CA GLY A 170 -5.25 0.16 -18.94
C GLY A 170 -3.75 0.36 -19.12
N MET A 171 -2.90 -0.32 -18.32
CA MET A 171 -1.45 -0.26 -18.49
C MET A 171 -0.98 -0.86 -19.82
N ARG A 172 -1.61 -1.94 -20.31
CA ARG A 172 -1.29 -2.51 -21.63
C ARG A 172 -1.67 -1.57 -22.76
N ASP A 173 -2.84 -0.93 -22.67
CA ASP A 173 -3.31 0.01 -23.68
C ASP A 173 -2.37 1.24 -23.73
N ASP A 174 -2.06 1.82 -22.57
CA ASP A 174 -1.12 2.94 -22.45
C ASP A 174 0.28 2.59 -23.00
N GLN A 175 0.75 1.36 -22.74
CA GLN A 175 2.03 0.86 -23.26
C GLN A 175 2.00 0.68 -24.79
N ALA A 176 0.89 0.20 -25.36
CA ALA A 176 0.71 0.06 -26.81
C ALA A 176 0.65 1.42 -27.52
N GLU A 177 0.11 2.44 -26.85
CA GLU A 177 0.09 3.83 -27.32
C GLU A 177 1.44 4.56 -27.12
N GLY A 178 2.35 3.99 -26.34
CA GLY A 178 3.66 4.58 -26.06
C GLY A 178 3.59 5.79 -25.13
N LEU A 179 2.62 5.81 -24.21
CA LEU A 179 2.45 6.91 -23.26
C LEU A 179 3.61 6.99 -22.25
N PRO A 180 3.99 8.21 -21.79
CA PRO A 180 5.03 8.38 -20.78
C PRO A 180 4.53 7.99 -19.38
N PRO A 181 5.43 7.74 -18.41
CA PRO A 181 5.06 7.56 -17.00
C PRO A 181 4.22 8.72 -16.44
N ASN A 182 3.36 8.43 -15.46
CA ASN A 182 2.47 9.33 -14.72
C ASN A 182 1.25 9.87 -15.50
N THR A 183 0.64 9.06 -16.35
CA THR A 183 -0.72 9.29 -16.88
C THR A 183 -1.76 8.74 -15.88
N LYS A 184 -2.91 8.23 -16.38
CA LYS A 184 -3.94 7.63 -15.52
C LYS A 184 -3.57 6.20 -15.14
N PHE A 185 -2.92 5.47 -16.05
CA PHE A 185 -2.50 4.09 -15.86
C PHE A 185 -0.99 3.88 -16.03
N CYS A 186 -0.30 4.75 -16.79
CA CYS A 186 1.10 5.09 -16.50
C CYS A 186 1.18 6.02 -15.28
#